data_AF-A0A938RUU3-F1
#
_entry.id   AF-A0A938RUU3-F1
#
_cell.length_a   1.000
_cell.length_b   1.000
_cell.length_c   1.000
_cell.angle_alpha   90.00
_cell.angle_beta   90.00
_cell.angle_gamma   90.00
#
_symmetry.space_group_name_H-M   'P 1'
#
loop_
_entity.id
_entity.type
_entity.pdbx_description
1 polymer ?
#
loop_
_entity_poly.entity_id
_entity_poly.type
_entity_poly.pdbx_seq_one_letter_code
_entity_poly.pdbx_strand_id
1 'polypeptide(L)'
;MRRKVSLIAAPTGMSPGGYVPVAYVGRDAPRTPVVELETSKSGSLWRVELVWACAQEPRALADDVDRFTDAAAVLAPSVADAPWLTMGAPGKSVEGALWRADREPLFGVSAQGLGTVTRAAAPAGWRASAEWKSGRWRLLFELEGWALLEAQRKLAIAVWQGAQNDRGGLKSVSSGWLEIAA
;
A
#
# COMPACT_ATOMS: atom_id res chain seq x y z
N MET A 1 -17.69 -5.24 -7.56
CA MET A 1 -17.50 -6.72 -7.47
C MET A 1 -16.12 -6.98 -6.92
N ARG A 2 -16.05 -7.70 -5.81
CA ARG A 2 -14.82 -8.11 -5.16
C ARG A 2 -14.05 -9.15 -5.99
N ARG A 3 -12.74 -8.95 -6.16
CA ARG A 3 -11.83 -9.89 -6.85
C ARG A 3 -10.60 -10.20 -6.00
N LYS A 4 -10.02 -11.38 -6.16
CA LYS A 4 -8.74 -11.74 -5.53
C LYS A 4 -7.57 -11.22 -6.39
N VAL A 5 -6.60 -10.59 -5.74
CA VAL A 5 -5.37 -10.08 -6.34
C VAL A 5 -4.19 -10.78 -5.67
N SER A 6 -3.38 -11.47 -6.47
CA SER A 6 -2.12 -12.05 -6.00
C SER A 6 -1.08 -10.96 -5.78
N LEU A 7 -0.37 -11.04 -4.67
CA LEU A 7 0.74 -10.16 -4.34
C LEU A 7 2.06 -10.93 -4.40
N ILE A 8 3.15 -10.20 -4.66
CA ILE A 8 4.52 -10.69 -4.62
C ILE A 8 5.26 -10.04 -3.45
N ALA A 9 6.37 -10.62 -3.00
CA ALA A 9 7.30 -9.87 -2.16
C ALA A 9 7.86 -8.69 -2.95
N ALA A 10 7.93 -7.51 -2.34
CA ALA A 10 8.62 -6.38 -2.94
C ALA A 10 10.11 -6.74 -3.17
N PRO A 11 10.66 -6.55 -4.38
CA PRO A 11 12.04 -6.89 -4.68
C PRO A 11 13.03 -6.12 -3.80
N THR A 12 13.63 -6.78 -2.82
CA THR A 12 14.55 -6.14 -1.86
C THR A 12 15.85 -5.71 -2.51
N GLY A 13 16.31 -6.42 -3.56
CA GLY A 13 17.52 -6.09 -4.32
C GLY A 13 17.48 -4.73 -5.04
N MET A 14 16.30 -4.14 -5.22
CA MET A 14 16.15 -2.80 -5.80
C MET A 14 16.16 -1.69 -4.73
N SER A 15 16.16 -2.05 -3.45
CA SER A 15 16.08 -1.07 -2.36
C SER A 15 17.31 -0.16 -2.35
N PRO A 16 17.14 1.16 -2.16
CA PRO A 16 18.27 2.07 -2.03
C PRO A 16 19.08 1.76 -0.76
N GLY A 17 20.40 1.87 -0.86
CA GLY A 17 21.34 1.58 0.22
C GLY A 17 21.74 0.09 0.31
N GLY A 18 22.89 -0.19 0.94
CA GLY A 18 23.46 -1.55 0.96
C GLY A 18 22.84 -2.50 1.98
N TYR A 19 22.15 -2.00 3.01
CA TYR A 19 21.71 -2.83 4.13
C TYR A 19 20.53 -3.74 3.80
N VAL A 20 19.45 -3.20 3.20
CA VAL A 20 18.20 -3.95 2.97
C VAL A 20 18.40 -5.16 2.04
N PRO A 21 19.11 -5.04 0.90
CA PRO A 21 19.38 -6.19 0.04
C PRO A 21 20.14 -7.32 0.75
N VAL A 22 21.04 -6.99 1.68
CA VAL A 22 21.90 -7.95 2.39
C VAL A 22 21.20 -8.56 3.60
N ALA A 23 20.58 -7.73 4.44
CA ALA A 23 19.94 -8.18 5.69
C ALA A 23 18.68 -9.01 5.47
N TYR A 24 18.09 -8.94 4.26
CA TYR A 24 16.84 -9.61 3.91
C TYR A 24 16.96 -10.46 2.65
N VAL A 25 18.15 -10.98 2.35
CA VAL A 25 18.33 -12.05 1.36
C VAL A 25 17.38 -13.20 1.67
N GLY A 26 16.67 -13.70 0.66
CA GLY A 26 15.73 -14.82 0.79
C GLY A 26 14.31 -14.45 1.26
N ARG A 27 14.00 -13.16 1.44
CA ARG A 27 12.61 -12.70 1.69
C ARG A 27 11.82 -12.60 0.39
N ASP A 28 11.72 -13.73 -0.32
CA ASP A 28 11.21 -13.79 -1.69
C ASP A 28 9.71 -14.15 -1.75
N ALA A 29 9.14 -14.58 -0.63
CA ALA A 29 7.73 -14.91 -0.50
C ALA A 29 6.92 -13.75 0.11
N PRO A 30 5.75 -13.41 -0.45
CA PRO A 30 4.85 -12.42 0.14
C PRO A 30 4.31 -12.92 1.48
N ARG A 31 4.35 -12.06 2.51
CA ARG A 31 3.70 -12.34 3.80
C ARG A 31 2.17 -12.25 3.70
N THR A 32 1.68 -11.42 2.78
CA THR A 32 0.28 -11.34 2.37
C THR A 32 0.19 -11.77 0.90
N PRO A 33 -0.01 -13.07 0.58
CA PRO A 33 0.03 -13.55 -0.80
C PRO A 33 -1.19 -13.14 -1.63
N VAL A 34 -2.31 -12.83 -0.98
CA VAL A 34 -3.56 -12.45 -1.64
C VAL A 34 -4.23 -11.32 -0.86
N VAL A 35 -4.75 -10.35 -1.61
CA VAL A 35 -5.72 -9.36 -1.11
C VAL A 35 -7.01 -9.48 -1.92
N GLU A 36 -8.15 -9.44 -1.25
CA GLU A 36 -9.42 -9.21 -1.91
C GLU A 36 -9.59 -7.70 -2.11
N LEU A 37 -9.77 -7.29 -3.36
CA LEU A 37 -9.95 -5.90 -3.76
C LEU A 37 -11.38 -5.69 -4.26
N GLU A 38 -12.01 -4.64 -3.77
CA GLU A 38 -13.22 -4.08 -4.37
C GLU A 38 -13.05 -2.58 -4.58
N THR A 39 -13.44 -2.10 -5.75
CA THR A 39 -13.47 -0.67 -6.07
C THR A 39 -14.88 -0.28 -6.49
N SER A 40 -15.30 0.92 -6.10
CA SER A 40 -16.50 1.56 -6.64
C SER A 40 -16.32 3.07 -6.68
N LYS A 41 -17.04 3.72 -7.59
CA LYS A 41 -17.06 5.17 -7.72
C LYS A 41 -18.48 5.72 -7.57
N SER A 42 -18.61 6.84 -6.86
CA SER A 42 -19.85 7.61 -6.78
C SER A 42 -19.52 9.09 -6.89
N GLY A 43 -19.86 9.72 -8.02
CA GLY A 43 -19.44 11.09 -8.30
C GLY A 43 -17.91 11.18 -8.45
N SER A 44 -17.26 12.00 -7.62
CA SER A 44 -15.79 12.11 -7.51
C SER A 44 -15.19 11.23 -6.40
N LEU A 45 -16.02 10.54 -5.62
CA LEU A 45 -15.58 9.67 -4.55
C LEU A 45 -15.18 8.30 -5.07
N TRP A 46 -13.92 7.93 -4.84
CA TRP A 46 -13.46 6.55 -4.98
C TRP A 46 -13.51 5.81 -3.65
N ARG A 47 -14.10 4.62 -3.66
CA ARG A 47 -14.02 3.66 -2.57
C ARG A 47 -13.14 2.49 -2.97
N VAL A 48 -12.10 2.25 -2.18
CA VAL A 48 -11.18 1.12 -2.39
C VAL A 48 -11.16 0.30 -1.12
N GLU A 49 -11.74 -0.89 -1.18
CA GLU A 49 -11.77 -1.83 -0.06
C GLU A 49 -10.72 -2.93 -0.28
N LEU A 50 -9.90 -3.14 0.74
CA LEU A 50 -8.91 -4.21 0.82
C LEU A 50 -9.26 -5.14 1.97
N VAL A 51 -9.30 -6.44 1.70
CA VAL A 51 -9.43 -7.47 2.73
C VAL A 51 -8.29 -8.48 2.59
N TRP A 52 -7.54 -8.70 3.67
CA TRP A 52 -6.46 -9.68 3.68
C TRP A 52 -6.40 -10.46 4.99
N ALA A 53 -5.77 -11.63 4.92
CA ALA A 53 -5.50 -12.44 6.09
C ALA A 53 -4.38 -11.80 6.93
N CYS A 54 -4.62 -11.65 8.23
CA CYS A 54 -3.65 -11.25 9.22
C CYS A 54 -3.91 -12.07 10.48
N ALA A 55 -3.25 -13.23 10.58
CA ALA A 55 -3.56 -14.24 11.59
C ALA A 55 -3.28 -13.76 13.02
N GLN A 56 -2.33 -12.84 13.18
CA GLN A 56 -1.99 -12.27 14.48
C GLN A 56 -2.81 -11.00 14.71
N GLU A 57 -3.35 -10.87 15.92
CA GLU A 57 -4.04 -9.64 16.30
C GLU A 57 -3.08 -8.44 16.21
N PRO A 58 -3.52 -7.32 15.63
CA PRO A 58 -2.72 -6.11 15.53
C PRO A 58 -2.29 -5.66 16.90
N ARG A 59 -0.98 -5.62 17.06
CA ARG A 59 -0.34 -5.34 18.33
C ARG A 59 -0.18 -3.83 18.47
N ALA A 60 -0.61 -3.27 19.59
CA ALA A 60 -0.26 -1.90 19.95
C ALA A 60 1.27 -1.74 19.94
N LEU A 61 1.78 -0.65 19.40
CA LEU A 61 3.19 -0.28 19.57
C LEU A 61 3.34 0.17 21.03
N ALA A 62 3.59 -0.77 21.95
CA ALA A 62 4.08 -0.44 23.29
C ALA A 62 5.53 0.09 23.18
N ASP A 63 6.22 0.34 24.29
CA ASP A 63 7.61 0.82 24.36
C ASP A 63 8.67 -0.15 23.78
N ASP A 64 8.26 -1.07 22.91
CA ASP A 64 9.11 -2.08 22.28
C ASP A 64 9.68 -1.55 20.97
N VAL A 65 11.01 -1.57 20.87
CA VAL A 65 11.75 -0.94 19.76
C VAL A 65 11.82 -1.81 18.51
N ASP A 66 11.42 -3.08 18.58
CA ASP A 66 11.44 -4.02 17.47
C ASP A 66 10.05 -4.30 16.87
N ARG A 67 9.00 -3.63 17.37
CA ARG A 67 7.62 -3.84 16.90
C ARG A 67 7.28 -2.93 15.72
N PHE A 68 6.66 -3.54 14.72
CA PHE A 68 6.11 -2.85 13.56
C PHE A 68 4.60 -2.99 13.53
N THR A 69 3.94 -1.98 12.96
CA THR A 69 2.49 -1.97 12.80
C THR A 69 2.08 -2.50 11.43
N ASP A 70 0.86 -3.01 11.34
CA ASP A 70 0.27 -3.31 10.05
C ASP A 70 0.00 -2.01 9.28
N ALA A 71 0.17 -2.08 7.96
CA ALA A 71 -0.07 -0.94 7.09
C ALA A 71 -0.52 -1.43 5.72
N ALA A 72 -1.18 -0.54 4.99
CA ALA A 72 -1.51 -0.76 3.59
C ALA A 72 -1.50 0.56 2.84
N ALA A 73 -1.11 0.51 1.57
CA ALA A 73 -1.10 1.65 0.69
C ALA A 73 -1.77 1.33 -0.65
N VAL A 74 -2.40 2.34 -1.21
CA VAL A 74 -2.94 2.33 -2.56
C VAL A 74 -2.32 3.49 -3.32
N LEU A 75 -1.78 3.22 -4.51
CA LEU A 75 -1.08 4.19 -5.33
C LEU A 75 -1.64 4.19 -6.75
N ALA A 76 -1.58 5.34 -7.42
CA ALA A 76 -1.92 5.54 -8.82
C ALA A 76 -0.74 6.20 -9.53
N PRO A 77 -0.48 5.89 -10.81
CA PRO A 77 0.59 6.52 -11.56
C PRO A 77 0.17 7.91 -12.05
N SER A 78 1.13 8.82 -12.24
CA SER A 78 0.84 10.11 -12.89
C SER A 78 0.75 10.01 -14.42
N VAL A 79 1.40 8.99 -15.00
CA VAL A 79 1.35 8.65 -16.43
C VAL A 79 1.26 7.13 -16.61
N ALA A 80 0.62 6.67 -17.68
CA ALA A 80 0.24 5.27 -17.86
C ALA A 80 1.40 4.25 -17.75
N ASP A 81 2.63 4.68 -18.04
CA ASP A 81 3.84 3.86 -18.06
C ASP A 81 4.80 4.14 -16.87
N ALA A 82 4.35 4.84 -15.83
CA ALA A 82 5.15 5.02 -14.62
C ALA A 82 5.49 3.65 -13.99
N PRO A 83 6.76 3.38 -13.66
CA PRO A 83 7.16 2.05 -13.19
C PRO A 83 6.70 1.82 -11.76
N TRP A 84 5.82 0.82 -11.56
CA TRP A 84 5.24 0.54 -10.25
C TRP A 84 6.28 0.04 -9.23
N LEU A 85 7.05 -1.00 -9.59
CA LEU A 85 7.93 -1.68 -8.63
C LEU A 85 9.05 -0.79 -8.09
N THR A 86 9.43 0.25 -8.83
CA THR A 86 10.41 1.25 -8.39
C THR A 86 9.76 2.50 -7.79
N MET A 87 8.43 2.50 -7.58
CA MET A 87 7.65 3.64 -7.09
C MET A 87 7.84 4.89 -7.96
N GLY A 88 7.75 4.72 -9.27
CA GLY A 88 7.93 5.77 -10.26
C GLY A 88 9.38 5.95 -10.70
N ALA A 89 9.59 7.02 -11.45
CA ALA A 89 10.87 7.52 -11.94
C ALA A 89 10.78 9.05 -12.08
N PRO A 90 11.90 9.77 -12.30
CA PRO A 90 11.87 11.21 -12.59
C PRO A 90 10.89 11.54 -13.72
N GLY A 91 9.95 12.44 -13.47
CA GLY A 91 8.88 12.81 -14.42
C GLY A 91 7.75 11.78 -14.58
N LYS A 92 7.83 10.63 -13.89
CA LYS A 92 6.82 9.56 -13.88
C LYS A 92 6.49 9.17 -12.45
N SER A 93 5.90 10.12 -11.72
CA SER A 93 5.55 9.93 -10.31
C SER A 93 4.46 8.89 -10.07
N VAL A 94 4.39 8.43 -8.83
CA VAL A 94 3.23 7.74 -8.27
C VAL A 94 2.77 8.51 -7.04
N GLU A 95 1.46 8.52 -6.80
CA GLU A 95 0.88 9.15 -5.61
C GLU A 95 -0.26 8.30 -5.06
N GLY A 96 -0.65 8.53 -3.81
CA GLY A 96 -1.82 7.91 -3.22
C GLY A 96 -1.79 7.93 -1.71
N ALA A 97 -2.39 6.92 -1.08
CA ALA A 97 -2.68 6.90 0.34
C ALA A 97 -1.92 5.78 1.06
N LEU A 98 -1.49 6.04 2.29
CA LEU A 98 -0.91 5.07 3.21
C LEU A 98 -1.67 5.10 4.53
N TRP A 99 -2.33 3.99 4.85
CA TRP A 99 -2.92 3.73 6.15
C TRP A 99 -1.95 2.93 7.03
N ARG A 100 -1.98 3.20 8.33
CA ARG A 100 -1.23 2.50 9.37
C ARG A 100 -2.16 2.18 10.55
N ALA A 101 -2.06 0.98 11.11
CA ALA A 101 -2.93 0.58 12.21
C ALA A 101 -2.66 1.34 13.52
N ASP A 102 -1.46 1.93 13.69
CA ASP A 102 -1.08 2.69 14.89
C ASP A 102 -1.35 4.20 14.81
N ARG A 103 -1.91 4.69 13.70
CA ARG A 103 -2.08 6.13 13.46
C ARG A 103 -3.49 6.42 12.97
N GLU A 104 -4.16 7.37 13.60
CA GLU A 104 -5.41 7.91 13.06
C GLU A 104 -5.21 8.66 11.73
N PRO A 105 -4.20 9.54 11.57
CA PRO A 105 -4.05 10.27 10.31
C PRO A 105 -3.72 9.36 9.13
N LEU A 106 -4.48 9.51 8.05
CA LEU A 106 -4.13 8.97 6.74
C LEU A 106 -2.99 9.78 6.14
N PHE A 107 -1.97 9.11 5.60
CA PHE A 107 -0.86 9.78 4.93
C PHE A 107 -1.08 9.84 3.42
N GLY A 108 -0.84 11.00 2.84
CA GLY A 108 -0.57 11.14 1.41
C GLY A 108 0.86 10.69 1.13
N VAL A 109 1.05 9.93 0.07
CA VAL A 109 2.36 9.42 -0.38
C VAL A 109 2.61 9.89 -1.80
N SER A 110 3.83 10.34 -2.09
CA SER A 110 4.30 10.59 -3.44
C SER A 110 5.73 10.09 -3.62
N ALA A 111 6.07 9.65 -4.83
CA ALA A 111 7.41 9.21 -5.17
C ALA A 111 7.70 9.34 -6.67
N GLN A 112 8.97 9.49 -7.01
CA GLN A 112 9.55 9.43 -8.36
C GLN A 112 10.74 8.44 -8.36
N GLY A 113 10.60 7.31 -7.67
CA GLY A 113 11.66 6.36 -7.40
C GLY A 113 11.73 5.95 -5.92
N LEU A 114 12.24 4.75 -5.62
CA LEU A 114 12.30 4.18 -4.26
C LEU A 114 13.02 5.07 -3.23
N GLY A 115 14.00 5.87 -3.65
CA GLY A 115 14.74 6.79 -2.78
C GLY A 115 14.09 8.16 -2.57
N THR A 116 12.92 8.41 -3.18
CA THR A 116 12.27 9.74 -3.22
C THR A 116 10.89 9.75 -2.55
N VAL A 117 10.54 8.68 -1.85
CA VAL A 117 9.24 8.53 -1.21
C VAL A 117 9.09 9.61 -0.13
N THR A 118 8.07 10.45 -0.27
CA THR A 118 7.69 11.43 0.74
C THR A 118 6.32 11.07 1.33
N ARG A 119 6.09 11.53 2.57
CA ARG A 119 4.81 11.41 3.26
C ARG A 119 4.37 12.78 3.73
N ALA A 120 3.12 13.10 3.50
CA ALA A 120 2.48 14.32 3.99
C ALA A 120 1.09 13.98 4.56
N ALA A 121 0.39 14.97 5.09
CA ALA A 121 -1.03 14.81 5.37
C ALA A 121 -1.77 14.42 4.07
N ALA A 122 -2.71 13.49 4.15
CA ALA A 122 -3.54 13.16 3.01
C ALA A 122 -4.36 14.38 2.55
N PRO A 123 -4.69 14.49 1.24
CA PRO A 123 -5.59 15.51 0.74
C PRO A 123 -6.90 15.60 1.52
N ALA A 124 -7.49 16.80 1.58
CA ALA A 124 -8.79 16.99 2.22
C ALA A 124 -9.85 16.07 1.61
N GLY A 125 -10.69 15.47 2.46
CA GLY A 125 -11.71 14.50 2.04
C GLY A 125 -11.22 13.05 1.90
N TRP A 126 -9.90 12.80 1.99
CA TRP A 126 -9.38 11.45 2.04
C TRP A 126 -9.43 10.89 3.46
N ARG A 127 -9.99 9.69 3.60
CA ARG A 127 -10.12 9.00 4.88
C ARG A 127 -9.97 7.50 4.70
N ALA A 128 -9.64 6.84 5.81
CA ALA A 128 -9.61 5.39 5.88
C ALA A 128 -10.29 4.91 7.15
N SER A 129 -11.01 3.79 7.06
CA SER A 129 -11.53 3.06 8.22
C SER A 129 -11.09 1.62 8.13
N ALA A 130 -10.76 1.03 9.28
CA ALA A 130 -10.21 -0.31 9.33
C ALA A 130 -10.81 -1.08 10.50
N GLU A 131 -11.09 -2.36 10.27
CA GLU A 131 -11.48 -3.31 11.31
C GLU A 131 -10.62 -4.56 11.15
N TRP A 132 -10.00 -4.99 12.25
CA TRP A 132 -9.45 -6.34 12.33
C TRP A 132 -10.45 -7.23 13.05
N LYS A 133 -10.82 -8.35 12.42
CA LYS A 133 -11.76 -9.31 12.99
C LYS A 133 -11.45 -10.71 12.48
N SER A 134 -11.36 -11.67 13.41
CA SER A 134 -11.21 -13.10 13.10
C SER A 134 -10.03 -13.39 12.16
N GLY A 135 -8.86 -12.81 12.45
CA GLY A 135 -7.63 -13.07 11.69
C GLY A 135 -7.58 -12.39 10.33
N ARG A 136 -8.37 -11.33 10.12
CA ARG A 136 -8.43 -10.60 8.84
C ARG A 136 -8.56 -9.10 9.09
N TRP A 137 -7.90 -8.33 8.25
CA TRP A 137 -8.18 -6.91 8.11
C TRP A 137 -9.23 -6.67 7.04
N ARG A 138 -10.13 -5.72 7.31
CA ARG A 138 -10.96 -5.04 6.33
C ARG A 138 -10.64 -3.55 6.41
N LEU A 139 -10.10 -3.00 5.32
CA LEU A 139 -9.70 -1.60 5.22
C LEU A 139 -10.45 -0.95 4.07
N LEU A 140 -11.13 0.15 4.34
CA LEU A 140 -11.79 0.97 3.34
C LEU A 140 -11.08 2.31 3.23
N PHE A 141 -10.59 2.63 2.03
CA PHE A 141 -10.21 3.99 1.66
C PHE A 141 -11.39 4.68 0.97
N GLU A 142 -11.66 5.91 1.38
CA GLU A 142 -12.59 6.84 0.74
C GLU A 142 -11.80 8.06 0.28
N LEU A 143 -11.61 8.19 -1.03
CA LEU A 143 -10.62 9.07 -1.65
C LEU A 143 -11.32 10.04 -2.60
N GLU A 144 -11.79 11.14 -2.03
CA GLU A 144 -12.50 12.19 -2.77
C GLU A 144 -11.57 12.88 -3.78
N GLY A 145 -12.03 13.04 -5.03
CA GLY A 145 -11.36 13.87 -6.03
C GLY A 145 -9.97 13.39 -6.44
N TRP A 146 -9.65 12.09 -6.32
CA TRP A 146 -8.33 11.57 -6.67
C TRP A 146 -8.07 11.59 -8.20
N ALA A 147 -7.50 12.69 -8.68
CA ALA A 147 -7.32 12.97 -10.10
C ALA A 147 -6.48 11.91 -10.85
N LEU A 148 -5.41 11.40 -10.25
CA LEU A 148 -4.57 10.38 -10.91
C LEU A 148 -5.31 9.07 -11.10
N LEU A 149 -6.07 8.62 -10.09
CA LEU A 149 -6.86 7.40 -10.21
C LEU A 149 -7.98 7.57 -11.25
N GLU A 150 -8.59 8.75 -11.29
CA GLU A 150 -9.60 9.10 -12.28
C GLU A 150 -9.06 9.07 -13.72
N ALA A 151 -7.87 9.63 -13.92
CA ALA A 151 -7.23 9.74 -15.23
C ALA A 151 -6.66 8.41 -15.73
N GLN A 152 -5.98 7.66 -14.86
CA GLN A 152 -5.23 6.47 -15.27
C GLN A 152 -6.00 5.16 -15.10
N ARG A 153 -7.02 5.11 -14.23
CA ARG A 153 -7.76 3.88 -13.87
C ARG A 153 -6.86 2.71 -13.47
N LYS A 154 -5.68 3.03 -12.95
CA LYS A 154 -4.65 2.10 -12.51
C LYS A 154 -4.39 2.29 -11.03
N LEU A 155 -4.42 1.17 -10.32
CA LEU A 155 -4.17 1.12 -8.89
C LEU A 155 -3.09 0.10 -8.60
N ALA A 156 -2.19 0.39 -7.68
CA ALA A 156 -1.31 -0.62 -7.11
C ALA A 156 -1.45 -0.68 -5.60
N ILE A 157 -1.17 -1.85 -5.03
CA ILE A 157 -1.41 -2.16 -3.63
C ILE A 157 -0.09 -2.54 -2.98
N ALA A 158 0.12 -2.09 -1.76
CA ALA A 158 1.16 -2.59 -0.87
C ALA A 158 0.57 -2.91 0.50
N VAL A 159 0.99 -4.02 1.11
CA VAL A 159 0.55 -4.47 2.45
C VAL A 159 1.76 -4.87 3.27
N TRP A 160 1.81 -4.38 4.51
CA TRP A 160 2.80 -4.71 5.51
C TRP A 160 2.12 -5.49 6.65
N GLN A 161 2.67 -6.66 7.00
CA GLN A 161 2.35 -7.35 8.25
C GLN A 161 3.40 -7.03 9.31
N GLY A 162 3.07 -6.10 10.21
CA GLY A 162 3.96 -5.62 11.26
C GLY A 162 4.42 -6.73 12.19
N ALA A 163 3.54 -7.68 12.51
CA ALA A 163 3.89 -8.84 13.34
C ALA A 163 4.86 -9.83 12.65
N GLN A 164 5.09 -9.67 11.34
CA GLN A 164 6.10 -10.38 10.55
C GLN A 164 7.30 -9.48 10.22
N ASN A 165 7.45 -8.38 10.96
CA ASN A 165 8.52 -7.38 10.79
C ASN A 165 8.59 -6.77 9.38
N ASP A 166 7.44 -6.64 8.70
CA ASP A 166 7.33 -5.81 7.50
C ASP A 166 7.42 -4.33 7.89
N ARG A 167 8.30 -3.59 7.20
CA ARG A 167 8.38 -2.12 7.22
C ARG A 167 9.21 -1.63 6.04
N GLY A 168 9.06 -0.36 5.68
CA GLY A 168 9.83 0.22 4.57
C GLY A 168 9.60 -0.54 3.27
N GLY A 169 10.68 -1.00 2.63
CA GLY A 169 10.64 -1.82 1.42
C GLY A 169 10.19 -3.27 1.63
N LEU A 170 10.12 -3.76 2.87
CA LEU A 170 9.71 -5.12 3.20
C LEU A 170 8.19 -5.19 3.31
N LYS A 171 7.54 -5.72 2.28
CA LYS A 171 6.09 -5.73 2.12
C LYS A 171 5.67 -6.67 1.00
N SER A 172 4.37 -6.94 0.93
CA SER A 172 3.74 -7.60 -0.21
C SER A 172 3.14 -6.54 -1.14
N VAL A 173 3.34 -6.64 -2.45
CA VAL A 173 2.85 -5.66 -3.45
C VAL A 173 2.13 -6.34 -4.60
N SER A 174 1.23 -5.63 -5.28
CA SER A 174 0.75 -6.10 -6.59
C SER A 174 1.92 -6.19 -7.56
N SER A 175 1.96 -7.23 -8.41
CA SER A 175 3.06 -7.43 -9.37
C SER A 175 3.12 -6.36 -10.47
N GLY A 176 2.01 -5.65 -10.67
CA GLY A 176 1.90 -4.53 -11.60
C GLY A 176 0.74 -3.60 -11.22
N TRP A 177 0.43 -2.69 -12.13
CA TRP A 177 -0.77 -1.87 -12.06
C TRP A 177 -2.01 -2.74 -12.28
N LEU A 178 -3.02 -2.55 -11.43
CA LEU A 178 -4.32 -3.18 -11.51
C LEU A 178 -5.27 -2.22 -12.22
N GLU A 179 -5.86 -2.66 -13.33
CA GLU A 179 -6.94 -1.93 -13.99
C GLU A 179 -8.18 -1.94 -13.10
N ILE A 180 -8.78 -0.77 -12.87
CA ILE A 180 -9.99 -0.63 -12.06
C ILE A 180 -11.12 0.02 -12.87
N ALA A 181 -12.33 -0.48 -12.66
CA ALA A 181 -13.54 0.12 -13.20
C ALA A 181 -14.11 1.15 -12.20
N ALA A 182 -14.83 2.14 -12.72
CA ALA A 182 -15.68 3.03 -11.94
C ALA A 182 -16.85 2.25 -11.30
#